data_AF-A0A974TD59-F1
#
_entry.id   AF-A0A974TD59-F1
#
_cell.length_a   1.000
_cell.length_b   1.000
_cell.length_c   1.000
_cell.angle_alpha   90.00
_cell.angle_beta   90.00
_cell.angle_gamma   90.00
#
_symmetry.space_group_name_H-M   'P 1'
#
loop_
_entity.id
_entity.type
_entity.pdbx_description
1 polymer ?
#
loop_
_entity_poly.entity_id
_entity_poly.type
_entity_poly.pdbx_seq_one_letter_code
_entity_poly.pdbx_strand_id
1 'polypeptide(L)'
;MTADFEVLWQRVEAIPHPGPAPKPQASTILPSRQARFFRRLLDTRQVALALAWTAFILLPILSLAGGDPVSLWSVGGVGLLCLCCVLAIPTDTSAFQKRLHGAEAEWKSVETEWEQCAGPRSFDTKKLQLLDLRNEWNSLPDLEEEKMESLKDVQWDAQRQQFLSGFPIHEADIFNVGDGRLKTLREANIKTAADITTVENLARIQGIGPSIGKTLVDWRRTLQSGFQFDPTEPLLPAQVDGVKADIAAQARDLELQLRLGIADLEKTLARIQKVRSRGAEILSLEFDRYQKARNEVSLLS
;
A
#
# COMPACT_ATOMS: atom_id res chain seq x y z
N MET A 1 -7.75 13.55 -27.84
CA MET A 1 -6.88 13.48 -26.65
C MET A 1 -6.93 12.11 -25.96
N THR A 2 -7.87 11.22 -26.26
CA THR A 2 -8.01 9.92 -25.56
C THR A 2 -7.06 8.81 -26.03
N ALA A 3 -6.57 8.87 -27.27
CA ALA A 3 -5.82 7.77 -27.87
C ALA A 3 -4.45 7.53 -27.20
N ASP A 4 -3.73 8.59 -26.84
CA ASP A 4 -2.37 8.47 -26.29
C ASP A 4 -2.38 7.91 -24.87
N PHE A 5 -3.32 8.33 -24.03
CA PHE A 5 -3.47 7.80 -22.67
C PHE A 5 -3.83 6.30 -22.68
N GLU A 6 -4.75 5.89 -23.55
CA GLU A 6 -5.15 4.48 -23.65
C GLU A 6 -4.02 3.59 -24.16
N VAL A 7 -3.21 4.07 -25.11
CA VAL A 7 -2.01 3.36 -25.57
C VAL A 7 -0.99 3.20 -24.44
N LEU A 8 -0.79 4.24 -23.61
CA LEU A 8 0.05 4.14 -22.42
C LEU A 8 -0.52 3.16 -21.39
N TRP A 9 -1.84 3.16 -21.19
CA TRP A 9 -2.50 2.25 -20.27
C TRP A 9 -2.39 0.78 -20.72
N GLN A 10 -2.56 0.50 -22.02
CA GLN A 10 -2.32 -0.84 -22.58
C GLN A 10 -0.88 -1.33 -22.30
N ARG A 11 0.10 -0.41 -22.32
CA ARG A 11 1.48 -0.75 -21.94
C ARG A 11 1.60 -1.12 -20.46
N VAL A 12 0.86 -0.47 -19.57
CA VAL A 12 0.79 -0.86 -18.14
C VAL A 12 0.22 -2.26 -17.98
N GLU A 13 -0.86 -2.56 -18.69
CA GLU A 13 -1.52 -3.88 -18.63
C GLU A 13 -0.64 -4.99 -19.22
N ALA A 14 0.17 -4.67 -20.23
CA ALA A 14 1.11 -5.61 -20.82
C ALA A 14 2.29 -5.99 -19.88
N ILE A 15 2.56 -5.19 -18.84
CA ILE A 15 3.64 -5.51 -17.88
C ILE A 15 3.19 -6.68 -16.99
N PRO A 16 3.85 -7.85 -17.08
CA PRO A 16 3.44 -9.02 -16.33
C PRO A 16 3.69 -8.83 -14.83
N HIS A 17 2.74 -9.29 -14.02
CA HIS A 17 2.91 -9.30 -12.58
C HIS A 17 4.02 -10.30 -12.18
N PRO A 18 4.97 -9.93 -11.29
CA PRO A 18 6.10 -10.81 -10.94
C PRO A 18 5.65 -12.09 -10.22
N GLY A 19 4.46 -12.13 -9.63
CA GLY A 19 3.96 -13.27 -8.87
C GLY A 19 4.53 -13.31 -7.44
N PRO A 20 4.13 -14.30 -6.62
CA PRO A 20 4.68 -14.46 -5.28
C PRO A 20 6.19 -14.73 -5.32
N ALA A 21 6.89 -14.46 -4.21
CA ALA A 21 8.30 -14.80 -4.10
C ALA A 21 8.48 -16.32 -4.31
N PRO A 22 9.40 -16.76 -5.17
CA PRO A 22 9.60 -18.19 -5.41
C PRO A 22 10.13 -18.83 -4.12
N LYS A 23 9.52 -19.95 -3.74
CA LYS A 23 9.92 -20.74 -2.58
C LYS A 23 11.12 -21.63 -2.94
N PRO A 24 12.07 -21.87 -2.02
CA PRO A 24 13.14 -22.80 -2.28
C PRO A 24 12.58 -24.22 -2.48
N GLN A 25 13.15 -24.97 -3.40
CA GLN A 25 12.81 -26.38 -3.58
C GLN A 25 13.58 -27.21 -2.56
N ALA A 26 12.91 -28.15 -1.90
CA ALA A 26 13.56 -29.06 -0.98
C ALA A 26 14.43 -30.05 -1.74
N SER A 27 15.75 -29.91 -1.58
CA SER A 27 16.69 -30.93 -2.00
C SER A 27 16.67 -32.09 -0.98
N THR A 28 16.83 -33.34 -1.45
CA THR A 28 16.87 -34.51 -0.57
C THR A 28 18.23 -34.58 0.12
N ILE A 29 18.36 -33.94 1.28
CA ILE A 29 19.64 -33.85 2.00
C ILE A 29 19.78 -34.99 3.00
N LEU A 30 20.81 -35.81 2.80
CA LEU A 30 21.19 -36.87 3.72
C LEU A 30 21.84 -36.29 5.00
N PRO A 31 21.55 -36.85 6.19
CA PRO A 31 22.17 -36.42 7.43
C PRO A 31 23.69 -36.65 7.41
N SER A 32 24.44 -35.79 8.11
CA SER A 32 25.90 -35.87 8.13
C SER A 32 26.41 -37.22 8.61
N ARG A 33 27.64 -37.56 8.19
CA ARG A 33 28.34 -38.78 8.65
C ARG A 33 28.48 -38.80 10.18
N GLN A 34 28.62 -37.63 10.80
CA GLN A 34 28.68 -37.48 12.26
C GLN A 34 27.34 -37.87 12.91
N ALA A 35 26.21 -37.32 12.44
CA ALA A 35 24.89 -37.68 12.99
C ALA A 35 24.58 -39.17 12.83
N ARG A 36 24.91 -39.77 11.67
CA ARG A 36 24.75 -41.23 11.46
C ARG A 36 25.63 -42.06 12.37
N PHE A 37 26.86 -41.62 12.64
CA PHE A 37 27.75 -42.28 13.59
C PHE A 37 27.20 -42.19 15.02
N PHE A 38 26.74 -41.01 15.44
CA PHE A 38 26.10 -40.83 16.75
C PHE A 38 24.84 -41.69 16.91
N ARG A 39 24.01 -41.82 15.87
CA ARG A 39 22.86 -42.73 15.90
C ARG A 39 23.28 -44.18 16.11
N ARG A 40 24.32 -44.65 15.41
CA ARG A 40 24.87 -45.99 15.62
C ARG A 40 25.38 -46.20 17.04
N LEU A 41 26.04 -45.19 17.63
CA LEU A 41 26.45 -45.25 19.05
C LEU A 41 25.25 -45.41 19.99
N LEU A 42 24.18 -44.64 19.77
CA LEU A 42 22.93 -44.77 20.54
C LEU A 42 22.31 -46.16 20.40
N ASP A 43 22.22 -46.69 19.17
CA ASP A 43 21.67 -48.02 18.90
C ASP A 43 22.54 -49.10 19.58
N THR A 44 23.87 -49.00 19.50
CA THR A 44 24.78 -49.95 20.18
C THR A 44 24.65 -49.91 21.70
N ARG A 45 24.38 -48.74 22.28
CA ARG A 45 24.11 -48.60 23.72
C ARG A 45 22.80 -49.27 24.13
N GLN A 46 21.74 -49.13 23.33
CA GLN A 46 20.47 -49.82 23.59
C GLN A 46 20.63 -51.34 23.50
N VAL A 47 21.36 -51.83 22.49
CA VAL A 47 21.65 -53.26 22.35
C VAL A 47 22.51 -53.77 23.51
N ALA A 48 23.55 -53.03 23.92
CA ALA A 48 24.40 -53.39 25.05
C ALA A 48 23.62 -53.44 26.38
N LEU A 49 22.71 -52.48 26.60
CA LEU A 49 21.79 -52.49 27.74
C LEU A 49 20.87 -53.70 27.70
N ALA A 50 20.25 -54.01 26.57
CA ALA A 50 19.39 -55.18 26.42
C ALA A 50 20.16 -56.48 26.70
N LEU A 51 21.38 -56.61 26.16
CA LEU A 51 22.25 -57.75 26.40
C LEU A 51 22.64 -57.86 27.88
N ALA A 52 23.01 -56.77 28.54
CA ALA A 52 23.32 -56.76 29.97
C ALA A 52 22.11 -57.14 30.83
N TRP A 53 20.91 -56.65 30.50
CA TRP A 53 19.67 -57.07 31.16
C TRP A 53 19.40 -58.56 30.97
N THR A 54 19.56 -59.10 29.76
CA THR A 54 19.39 -60.53 29.52
C THR A 54 20.42 -61.38 30.26
N ALA A 55 21.67 -60.93 30.33
CA ALA A 55 22.73 -61.60 31.07
C ALA A 55 22.47 -61.57 32.59
N PHE A 56 22.01 -60.44 33.13
CA PHE A 56 21.65 -60.29 34.54
C PHE A 56 20.52 -61.23 34.97
N ILE A 57 19.58 -61.54 34.07
CA ILE A 57 18.49 -62.49 34.33
C ILE A 57 18.96 -63.94 34.15
N LEU A 58 19.75 -64.25 33.12
CA LEU A 58 20.12 -65.63 32.77
C LEU A 58 21.27 -66.20 33.63
N LEU A 59 22.24 -65.39 34.02
CA LEU A 59 23.39 -65.81 34.84
C LEU A 59 23.00 -66.44 36.19
N PRO A 60 22.08 -65.87 37.00
CA PRO A 60 21.65 -66.50 38.26
C PRO A 60 20.84 -67.78 38.05
N ILE A 61 20.06 -67.87 36.97
CA ILE A 61 19.29 -69.07 36.62
C ILE A 61 20.24 -70.23 36.26
N LEU A 62 21.30 -69.95 35.48
CA LEU A 62 22.32 -70.95 35.15
C LEU A 62 23.16 -71.36 36.37
N SER A 63 23.42 -70.45 37.32
CA SER A 63 24.18 -70.75 38.53
C SER A 63 23.45 -71.73 39.47
N LEU A 64 22.11 -71.75 39.47
CA LEU A 64 21.32 -72.75 40.21
C LEU A 64 21.35 -74.14 39.56
N ALA A 65 21.74 -74.25 38.28
CA ALA A 65 21.76 -75.50 37.53
C ALA A 65 23.10 -76.27 37.60
N GLY A 66 24.03 -75.87 38.47
CA GLY A 66 25.27 -76.63 38.76
C GLY A 66 26.53 -76.18 38.03
N GLY A 67 26.59 -74.95 37.52
CA GLY A 67 27.80 -74.38 36.89
C GLY A 67 28.84 -73.88 37.90
N ASP A 68 30.13 -73.95 37.53
CA ASP A 68 31.24 -73.47 38.35
C ASP A 68 31.15 -71.95 38.56
N PRO A 69 30.94 -71.46 39.80
CA PRO A 69 30.58 -70.07 40.05
C PRO A 69 31.66 -69.08 39.59
N VAL A 70 32.94 -69.42 39.74
CA VAL A 70 34.07 -68.52 39.43
C VAL A 70 34.13 -68.16 37.94
N SER A 71 33.80 -69.11 37.05
CA SER A 71 33.81 -68.87 35.60
C SER A 71 32.68 -67.90 35.17
N LEU A 72 31.50 -68.02 35.78
CA LEU A 72 30.33 -67.19 35.49
C LEU A 72 30.51 -65.74 35.92
N TRP A 73 31.18 -65.50 37.06
CA TRP A 73 31.49 -64.15 37.53
C TRP A 73 32.54 -63.43 36.67
N SER A 74 33.49 -64.16 36.08
CA SER A 74 34.50 -63.56 35.18
C SER A 74 33.87 -63.05 33.87
N VAL A 75 32.94 -63.80 33.29
CA VAL A 75 32.17 -63.40 32.10
C VAL A 75 31.23 -62.25 32.43
N GLY A 76 30.58 -62.29 33.59
CA GLY A 76 29.76 -61.18 34.10
C GLY A 76 30.57 -59.89 34.31
N GLY A 77 31.79 -59.99 34.83
CA GLY A 77 32.69 -58.86 35.04
C GLY A 77 33.17 -58.20 33.74
N VAL A 78 33.51 -58.99 32.71
CA VAL A 78 33.86 -58.47 31.38
C VAL A 78 32.63 -57.83 30.70
N GLY A 79 31.46 -58.45 30.85
CA GLY A 79 30.19 -57.87 30.37
C GLY A 79 29.86 -56.53 31.06
N LEU A 80 30.04 -56.45 32.37
CA LEU A 80 29.85 -55.23 33.17
C LEU A 80 30.84 -54.14 32.75
N LEU A 81 32.11 -54.48 32.53
CA LEU A 81 33.13 -53.53 32.08
C LEU A 81 32.79 -52.99 30.68
N CYS A 82 32.38 -53.87 29.76
CA CYS A 82 31.94 -53.46 28.43
C CYS A 82 30.69 -52.57 28.47
N LEU A 83 29.72 -52.89 29.35
CA LEU A 83 28.55 -52.05 29.61
C LEU A 83 28.96 -50.68 30.16
N CYS A 84 29.85 -50.63 31.15
CA CYS A 84 30.35 -49.40 31.74
C CYS A 84 31.07 -48.53 30.70
N CYS A 85 31.87 -49.12 29.81
CA CYS A 85 32.52 -48.40 28.71
C CYS A 85 31.50 -47.79 27.74
N VAL A 86 30.41 -48.50 27.43
CA VAL A 86 29.35 -48.00 26.52
C VAL A 86 28.48 -46.94 27.19
N LEU A 87 28.21 -47.07 28.49
CA LEU A 87 27.46 -46.08 29.26
C LEU A 87 28.26 -44.80 29.55
N ALA A 88 29.59 -44.87 29.55
CA ALA A 88 30.48 -43.73 29.76
C ALA A 88 30.59 -42.80 28.53
N ILE A 89 30.07 -43.20 27.36
CA ILE A 89 30.09 -42.35 26.15
C ILE A 89 29.06 -41.22 26.35
N PRO A 90 29.47 -39.94 26.29
CA PRO A 90 28.54 -38.83 26.42
C PRO A 90 27.61 -38.78 25.19
N THR A 91 26.31 -38.99 25.43
CA THR A 91 25.26 -38.97 24.40
C THR A 91 24.48 -37.66 24.47
N ASP A 92 25.19 -36.53 24.44
CA ASP A 92 24.55 -35.21 24.48
C ASP A 92 24.11 -34.77 23.08
N THR A 93 22.81 -34.79 22.81
CA THR A 93 22.20 -34.32 21.57
C THR A 93 21.95 -32.80 21.56
N SER A 94 22.21 -32.10 22.67
CA SER A 94 21.98 -30.66 22.81
C SER A 94 22.76 -29.83 21.79
N ALA A 95 23.94 -30.30 21.36
CA ALA A 95 24.72 -29.65 20.32
C ALA A 95 23.99 -29.65 18.96
N PHE A 96 23.29 -30.73 18.61
CA PHE A 96 22.49 -30.82 17.38
C PHE A 96 21.22 -29.98 17.48
N GLN A 97 20.56 -29.97 18.64
CA GLN A 97 19.41 -29.09 18.90
C GLN A 97 19.79 -27.60 18.82
N LYS A 98 20.92 -27.21 19.40
CA LYS A 98 21.45 -25.84 19.29
C LYS A 98 21.74 -25.45 17.84
N ARG A 99 22.32 -26.35 17.04
CA ARG A 99 22.53 -26.13 15.59
C ARG A 99 21.22 -25.97 14.84
N LEU A 100 20.20 -26.77 15.16
CA LEU A 100 18.87 -26.64 14.55
C LEU A 100 18.24 -25.29 14.88
N HIS A 101 18.23 -24.89 16.15
CA HIS A 101 17.67 -23.60 16.56
C HIS A 101 18.42 -22.42 15.93
N GLY A 102 19.75 -22.49 15.82
CA GLY A 102 20.56 -21.50 15.10
C GLY A 102 20.18 -21.42 13.62
N ALA A 103 20.16 -22.57 12.93
CA ALA A 103 19.79 -22.63 11.52
C ALA A 103 18.33 -22.21 11.25
N GLU A 104 17.41 -22.48 12.18
CA GLU A 104 16.02 -22.04 12.07
C GLU A 104 15.89 -20.52 12.20
N ALA A 105 16.63 -19.90 13.14
CA ALA A 105 16.64 -18.45 13.31
C ALA A 105 17.23 -17.75 12.07
N GLU A 106 18.35 -18.24 11.57
CA GLU A 106 18.99 -17.74 10.33
C GLU A 106 18.06 -17.90 9.13
N TRP A 107 17.44 -19.07 8.96
CA TRP A 107 16.47 -19.33 7.90
C TRP A 107 15.30 -18.33 7.95
N LYS A 108 14.69 -18.11 9.12
CA LYS A 108 13.58 -17.16 9.26
C LYS A 108 14.01 -15.73 8.93
N SER A 109 15.21 -15.30 9.32
CA SER A 109 15.69 -13.97 8.94
C SER A 109 15.86 -13.82 7.43
N VAL A 110 16.42 -14.84 6.76
CA VAL A 110 16.61 -14.82 5.31
C VAL A 110 15.29 -14.91 4.57
N GLU A 111 14.34 -15.71 5.05
CA GLU A 111 13.00 -15.84 4.48
C GLU A 111 12.22 -14.51 4.54
N THR A 112 12.27 -13.81 5.69
CA THR A 112 11.60 -12.51 5.82
C THR A 112 12.23 -11.42 4.95
N GLU A 113 13.57 -11.35 4.88
CA GLU A 113 14.28 -10.42 4.00
C GLU A 113 13.98 -10.72 2.52
N TRP A 114 13.94 -12.01 2.17
CA TRP A 114 13.57 -12.48 0.83
C TRP A 114 12.16 -12.09 0.46
N GLU A 115 11.17 -12.32 1.32
CA GLU A 115 9.79 -11.92 1.05
C GLU A 115 9.65 -10.40 0.88
N GLN A 116 10.40 -9.60 1.63
CA GLN A 116 10.40 -8.14 1.50
C GLN A 116 11.00 -7.68 0.17
N CYS A 117 12.10 -8.29 -0.27
CA CYS A 117 12.86 -7.83 -1.43
C CYS A 117 12.42 -8.49 -2.77
N ALA A 118 11.99 -9.76 -2.72
CA ALA A 118 11.58 -10.55 -3.87
C ALA A 118 10.05 -10.69 -4.00
N GLY A 119 9.29 -10.23 -2.99
CA GLY A 119 7.84 -10.23 -2.99
C GLY A 119 7.22 -9.19 -3.94
N PRO A 120 5.91 -9.33 -4.23
CA PRO A 120 5.22 -8.46 -5.19
C PRO A 120 4.83 -7.10 -4.62
N ARG A 121 4.88 -6.91 -3.28
CA ARG A 121 4.34 -5.71 -2.61
C ARG A 121 4.79 -4.38 -3.24
N SER A 122 6.07 -4.24 -3.53
CA SER A 122 6.60 -3.00 -4.14
C SER A 122 6.05 -2.76 -5.55
N PHE A 123 5.83 -3.81 -6.32
CA PHE A 123 5.18 -3.76 -7.63
C PHE A 123 3.68 -3.44 -7.49
N ASP A 124 2.98 -4.09 -6.56
CA ASP A 124 1.56 -3.86 -6.32
C ASP A 124 1.27 -2.42 -5.91
N THR A 125 2.06 -1.86 -5.01
CA THR A 125 1.94 -0.44 -4.61
C THR A 125 2.10 0.49 -5.82
N LYS A 126 3.08 0.24 -6.70
CA LYS A 126 3.26 1.04 -7.91
C LYS A 126 2.10 0.87 -8.89
N LYS A 127 1.58 -0.35 -9.04
CA LYS A 127 0.41 -0.61 -9.89
C LYS A 127 -0.86 0.08 -9.36
N LEU A 128 -1.05 0.13 -8.04
CA LEU A 128 -2.14 0.89 -7.42
C LEU A 128 -2.03 2.38 -7.70
N GLN A 129 -0.84 2.97 -7.58
CA GLN A 129 -0.62 4.39 -7.94
C GLN A 129 -1.01 4.68 -9.40
N LEU A 130 -0.72 3.77 -10.32
CA LEU A 130 -1.13 3.91 -11.72
C LEU A 130 -2.65 3.78 -11.91
N LEU A 131 -3.31 2.92 -11.13
CA LEU A 131 -4.78 2.81 -11.14
C LEU A 131 -5.45 4.08 -10.62
N ASP A 132 -4.88 4.72 -9.60
CA ASP A 132 -5.35 6.01 -9.11
C ASP A 132 -5.26 7.08 -10.20
N LEU A 133 -4.14 7.17 -10.93
CA LEU A 133 -4.00 8.06 -12.09
C LEU A 133 -5.04 7.79 -13.19
N ARG A 134 -5.40 6.52 -13.43
CA ARG A 134 -6.46 6.16 -14.38
C ARG A 134 -7.81 6.65 -13.90
N ASN A 135 -8.10 6.54 -12.61
CA ASN A 135 -9.35 7.02 -12.04
C ASN A 135 -9.45 8.55 -12.14
N GLU A 136 -8.36 9.26 -11.84
CA GLU A 136 -8.28 10.71 -12.02
C GLU A 136 -8.51 11.10 -13.49
N TRP A 137 -7.86 10.42 -14.44
CA TRP A 137 -8.08 10.64 -15.87
C TRP A 137 -9.54 10.45 -16.27
N ASN A 138 -10.18 9.37 -15.80
CA ASN A 138 -11.57 9.07 -16.10
C ASN A 138 -12.55 10.10 -15.49
N SER A 139 -12.14 10.83 -14.46
CA SER A 139 -12.94 11.90 -13.84
C SER A 139 -12.79 13.27 -14.52
N LEU A 140 -11.83 13.44 -15.43
CA LEU A 140 -11.63 14.71 -16.14
C LEU A 140 -12.86 15.21 -16.92
N PRO A 141 -13.64 14.35 -17.61
CA PRO A 141 -14.86 14.78 -18.30
C PRO A 141 -15.92 15.30 -17.32
N ASP A 142 -16.09 14.63 -16.18
CA ASP A 142 -17.05 15.06 -15.15
C ASP A 142 -16.62 16.41 -14.56
N LEU A 143 -15.33 16.61 -14.34
CA LEU A 143 -14.76 17.89 -13.89
C LEU A 143 -14.91 19.00 -14.94
N GLU A 144 -14.78 18.66 -16.23
CA GLU A 144 -15.05 19.61 -17.31
C GLU A 144 -16.51 20.02 -17.30
N GLU A 145 -17.45 19.07 -17.18
CA GLU A 145 -18.88 19.34 -17.10
C GLU A 145 -19.22 20.23 -15.90
N GLU A 146 -18.74 19.89 -14.70
CA GLU A 146 -18.93 20.68 -13.48
C GLU A 146 -18.43 22.12 -13.65
N LYS A 147 -17.23 22.29 -14.19
CA LYS A 147 -16.67 23.63 -14.47
C LYS A 147 -17.50 24.38 -15.52
N MET A 148 -17.95 23.70 -16.56
CA MET A 148 -18.79 24.30 -17.60
C MET A 148 -20.17 24.69 -17.06
N GLU A 149 -20.74 23.94 -16.12
CA GLU A 149 -21.96 24.33 -15.39
C GLU A 149 -21.72 25.56 -14.52
N SER A 150 -20.62 25.61 -13.78
CA SER A 150 -20.28 26.78 -12.97
C SER A 150 -20.13 28.07 -13.80
N LEU A 151 -19.68 27.95 -15.07
CA LEU A 151 -19.63 29.09 -15.99
C LEU A 151 -21.02 29.61 -16.36
N LYS A 152 -22.05 28.75 -16.38
CA LYS A 152 -23.44 29.18 -16.63
C LYS A 152 -23.95 30.04 -15.47
N ASP A 153 -23.61 29.71 -14.24
CA ASP A 153 -23.96 30.52 -13.07
C ASP A 153 -23.28 31.90 -13.13
N VAL A 154 -22.00 31.92 -13.49
CA VAL A 154 -21.25 33.17 -13.71
C VAL A 154 -21.85 34.00 -14.84
N GLN A 155 -22.28 33.36 -15.93
CA GLN A 155 -22.96 34.03 -17.03
C GLN A 155 -24.31 34.61 -16.61
N TRP A 156 -25.10 33.85 -15.87
CA TRP A 156 -26.39 34.31 -15.34
C TRP A 156 -26.20 35.55 -14.47
N ASP A 157 -25.19 35.55 -13.60
CA ASP A 157 -24.83 36.71 -12.80
C ASP A 157 -24.38 37.91 -13.64
N ALA A 158 -23.57 37.68 -14.67
CA ALA A 158 -23.10 38.72 -15.58
C ALA A 158 -24.26 39.37 -16.36
N GLN A 159 -25.16 38.57 -16.96
CA GLN A 159 -26.35 39.07 -17.65
C GLN A 159 -27.27 39.84 -16.71
N ARG A 160 -27.48 39.33 -15.49
CA ARG A 160 -28.29 40.00 -14.47
C ARG A 160 -27.69 41.36 -14.10
N GLN A 161 -26.36 41.44 -13.92
CA GLN A 161 -25.69 42.71 -13.63
C GLN A 161 -25.79 43.67 -14.81
N GLN A 162 -25.62 43.19 -16.04
CA GLN A 162 -25.78 43.99 -17.25
C GLN A 162 -27.21 44.54 -17.39
N PHE A 163 -28.23 43.71 -17.16
CA PHE A 163 -29.63 44.14 -17.14
C PHE A 163 -29.86 45.26 -16.11
N LEU A 164 -29.37 45.08 -14.88
CA LEU A 164 -29.50 46.09 -13.82
C LEU A 164 -28.73 47.39 -14.10
N SER A 165 -27.64 47.31 -14.86
CA SER A 165 -26.87 48.50 -15.26
C SER A 165 -27.67 49.43 -16.19
N GLY A 166 -28.67 48.88 -16.92
CA GLY A 166 -29.58 49.63 -17.78
C GLY A 166 -30.62 50.47 -17.03
N PHE A 167 -30.72 50.33 -15.70
CA PHE A 167 -31.67 51.10 -14.87
C PHE A 167 -30.93 52.14 -14.02
N PRO A 168 -30.74 53.36 -14.54
CA PRO A 168 -30.10 54.44 -13.80
C PRO A 168 -31.01 54.94 -12.66
N ILE A 169 -30.42 55.16 -11.49
CA ILE A 169 -31.15 55.55 -10.26
C ILE A 169 -31.78 56.94 -10.41
N HIS A 170 -31.15 57.83 -11.19
CA HIS A 170 -31.62 59.20 -11.35
C HIS A 170 -32.89 59.33 -12.20
N GLU A 171 -33.23 58.32 -13.00
CA GLU A 171 -34.46 58.28 -13.81
C GLU A 171 -35.59 57.53 -13.10
N ALA A 172 -35.28 56.86 -11.99
CA ALA A 172 -36.22 56.02 -11.26
C ALA A 172 -36.99 56.83 -10.19
N ASP A 173 -38.31 56.70 -10.18
CA ASP A 173 -39.15 57.25 -9.12
C ASP A 173 -39.12 56.32 -7.89
N ILE A 174 -38.13 56.54 -7.01
CA ILE A 174 -37.90 55.75 -5.81
C ILE A 174 -38.41 56.54 -4.59
N PHE A 175 -39.31 55.92 -3.82
CA PHE A 175 -39.92 56.55 -2.66
C PHE A 175 -38.87 57.16 -1.71
N ASN A 176 -39.04 58.44 -1.39
CA ASN A 176 -38.16 59.18 -0.47
C ASN A 176 -36.70 59.30 -0.96
N VAL A 177 -36.44 59.24 -2.28
CA VAL A 177 -35.12 59.53 -2.88
C VAL A 177 -35.25 60.75 -3.79
N GLY A 178 -34.99 61.94 -3.24
CA GLY A 178 -34.98 63.20 -4.01
C GLY A 178 -33.57 63.65 -4.43
N ASP A 179 -33.49 64.77 -5.14
CA ASP A 179 -32.26 65.31 -5.76
C ASP A 179 -31.04 65.38 -4.83
N GLY A 180 -31.24 65.78 -3.57
CA GLY A 180 -30.15 65.85 -2.59
C GLY A 180 -29.51 64.49 -2.30
N ARG A 181 -30.33 63.43 -2.20
CA ARG A 181 -29.86 62.06 -1.97
C ARG A 181 -29.31 61.42 -3.24
N LEU A 182 -29.85 61.76 -4.41
CA LEU A 182 -29.31 61.35 -5.71
C LEU A 182 -27.88 61.88 -5.92
N LYS A 183 -27.61 63.13 -5.52
CA LYS A 183 -26.26 63.71 -5.57
C LYS A 183 -25.28 62.92 -4.70
N THR A 184 -25.67 62.62 -3.46
CA THR A 184 -24.84 61.82 -2.54
C THR A 184 -24.57 60.41 -3.09
N LEU A 185 -25.57 59.73 -3.64
CA LEU A 185 -25.39 58.40 -4.25
C LEU A 185 -24.40 58.46 -5.43
N ARG A 186 -24.50 59.48 -6.27
CA ARG A 186 -23.59 59.68 -7.41
C ARG A 186 -22.14 59.92 -6.95
N GLU A 187 -21.94 60.72 -5.91
CA GLU A 187 -20.62 60.96 -5.29
C GLU A 187 -20.04 59.66 -4.71
N ALA A 188 -20.89 58.76 -4.22
CA ALA A 188 -20.52 57.41 -3.78
C ALA A 188 -20.34 56.39 -4.93
N ASN A 189 -20.36 56.84 -6.20
CA ASN A 189 -20.32 56.00 -7.41
C ASN A 189 -21.49 55.03 -7.58
N ILE A 190 -22.62 55.28 -6.93
CA ILE A 190 -23.84 54.49 -7.08
C ILE A 190 -24.73 55.18 -8.11
N LYS A 191 -24.74 54.67 -9.34
CA LYS A 191 -25.41 55.33 -10.49
C LYS A 191 -26.56 54.51 -11.04
N THR A 192 -26.46 53.18 -10.96
CA THR A 192 -27.39 52.22 -11.56
C THR A 192 -27.90 51.21 -10.53
N ALA A 193 -28.93 50.46 -10.87
CA ALA A 193 -29.43 49.39 -10.02
C ALA A 193 -28.40 48.27 -9.79
N ALA A 194 -27.40 48.12 -10.67
CA ALA A 194 -26.29 47.17 -10.51
C ALA A 194 -25.34 47.56 -9.35
N ASP A 195 -25.18 48.86 -9.10
CA ASP A 195 -24.26 49.40 -8.08
C ASP A 195 -24.81 49.29 -6.65
N ILE A 196 -26.11 49.02 -6.52
CA ILE A 196 -26.79 48.89 -5.22
C ILE A 196 -26.37 47.56 -4.58
N THR A 197 -25.58 47.60 -3.50
CA THR A 197 -25.10 46.40 -2.81
C THR A 197 -26.03 45.97 -1.66
N THR A 198 -25.58 46.01 -0.41
CA THR A 198 -26.37 45.62 0.77
C THR A 198 -26.85 46.84 1.56
N VAL A 199 -27.87 46.66 2.40
CA VAL A 199 -28.42 47.75 3.23
C VAL A 199 -27.35 48.33 4.15
N GLU A 200 -26.47 47.50 4.70
CA GLU A 200 -25.40 47.91 5.61
C GLU A 200 -24.36 48.78 4.89
N ASN A 201 -24.00 48.43 3.65
CA ASN A 201 -23.06 49.20 2.85
C ASN A 201 -23.65 50.56 2.46
N LEU A 202 -24.93 50.59 2.11
CA LEU A 202 -25.64 51.83 1.79
C LEU A 202 -25.79 52.72 3.02
N ALA A 203 -26.07 52.14 4.20
CA ALA A 203 -26.24 52.85 5.46
C ALA A 203 -24.95 53.53 5.97
N ARG A 204 -23.78 53.16 5.43
CA ARG A 204 -22.49 53.81 5.74
C ARG A 204 -22.31 55.15 5.01
N ILE A 205 -23.10 55.42 3.98
CA ILE A 205 -23.03 56.67 3.21
C ILE A 205 -23.76 57.77 3.97
N GLN A 206 -23.09 58.90 4.21
CA GLN A 206 -23.66 60.03 4.94
C GLN A 206 -24.96 60.52 4.25
N GLY A 207 -26.08 60.50 4.97
CA GLY A 207 -27.39 60.92 4.42
C GLY A 207 -28.22 59.81 3.79
N ILE A 208 -27.67 58.60 3.63
CA ILE A 208 -28.40 57.37 3.27
C ILE A 208 -28.52 56.53 4.55
N GLY A 209 -29.67 56.62 5.24
CA GLY A 209 -29.94 55.81 6.42
C GLY A 209 -30.42 54.39 6.07
N PRO A 210 -30.52 53.48 7.06
CA PRO A 210 -30.96 52.09 6.84
C PRO A 210 -32.32 51.97 6.15
N SER A 211 -33.24 52.91 6.42
CA SER A 211 -34.57 52.96 5.78
C SER A 211 -34.46 53.19 4.27
N ILE A 212 -33.61 54.13 3.84
CA ILE A 212 -33.40 54.43 2.41
C ILE A 212 -32.62 53.30 1.75
N GLY A 213 -31.61 52.75 2.43
CA GLY A 213 -30.89 51.56 1.97
C GLY A 213 -31.82 50.39 1.70
N LYS A 214 -32.81 50.15 2.58
CA LYS A 214 -33.85 49.15 2.36
C LYS A 214 -34.70 49.46 1.13
N THR A 215 -35.19 50.69 0.97
CA THR A 215 -35.98 51.08 -0.22
C THR A 215 -35.21 50.86 -1.52
N LEU A 216 -33.92 51.21 -1.57
CA LEU A 216 -33.06 51.01 -2.74
C LEU A 216 -32.86 49.52 -3.07
N VAL A 217 -32.65 48.69 -2.04
CA VAL A 217 -32.53 47.24 -2.21
C VAL A 217 -33.85 46.61 -2.64
N ASP A 218 -34.98 47.04 -2.09
CA ASP A 218 -36.31 46.56 -2.48
C ASP A 218 -36.66 46.97 -3.92
N TRP A 219 -36.27 48.18 -4.34
CA TRP A 219 -36.38 48.63 -5.73
C TRP A 219 -35.52 47.77 -6.67
N ARG A 220 -34.24 47.55 -6.34
CA ARG A 220 -33.36 46.64 -7.10
C ARG A 220 -33.98 45.24 -7.21
N ARG A 221 -34.53 44.71 -6.12
CA ARG A 221 -35.18 43.39 -6.10
C ARG A 221 -36.40 43.34 -7.02
N THR A 222 -37.16 44.42 -7.10
CA THR A 222 -38.31 44.52 -8.00
C THR A 222 -37.86 44.45 -9.46
N LEU A 223 -36.80 45.16 -9.84
CA LEU A 223 -36.20 45.05 -11.17
C LEU A 223 -35.66 43.64 -11.43
N GLN A 224 -34.94 43.04 -10.46
CA GLN A 224 -34.44 41.67 -10.58
C GLN A 224 -35.55 40.64 -10.80
N SER A 225 -36.75 40.83 -10.23
CA SER A 225 -37.87 39.92 -10.46
C SER A 225 -38.39 39.93 -11.91
N GLY A 226 -38.12 41.01 -12.64
CA GLY A 226 -38.41 41.13 -14.07
C GLY A 226 -37.30 40.61 -14.99
N PHE A 227 -36.14 40.23 -14.44
CA PHE A 227 -35.03 39.70 -15.24
C PHE A 227 -35.39 38.32 -15.79
N GLN A 228 -35.25 38.16 -17.11
CA GLN A 228 -35.35 36.89 -17.80
C GLN A 228 -33.97 36.55 -18.35
N PHE A 229 -33.45 35.38 -17.94
CA PHE A 229 -32.19 34.88 -18.45
C PHE A 229 -32.33 34.49 -19.92
N ASP A 230 -31.39 34.94 -20.76
CA ASP A 230 -31.32 34.53 -22.15
C ASP A 230 -30.27 33.41 -22.31
N PRO A 231 -30.69 32.14 -22.43
CA PRO A 231 -29.77 31.01 -22.59
C PRO A 231 -29.14 30.95 -23.99
N THR A 232 -29.59 31.78 -24.94
CA THR A 232 -29.08 31.77 -26.31
C THR A 232 -27.81 32.60 -26.49
N GLU A 233 -27.50 33.47 -25.53
CA GLU A 233 -26.25 34.20 -25.54
C GLU A 233 -25.08 33.22 -25.27
N PRO A 234 -24.07 33.18 -26.14
CA PRO A 234 -22.95 32.27 -25.95
C PRO A 234 -22.13 32.67 -24.72
N LEU A 235 -21.66 31.67 -23.97
CA LEU A 235 -20.63 31.87 -22.95
C LEU A 235 -19.43 32.62 -23.54
N LEU A 236 -18.78 33.47 -22.72
CA LEU A 236 -17.60 34.19 -23.16
C LEU A 236 -16.53 33.20 -23.64
N PRO A 237 -16.07 33.29 -24.91
CA PRO A 237 -15.12 32.32 -25.46
C PRO A 237 -13.86 32.18 -24.62
N ALA A 238 -13.35 33.28 -24.06
CA ALA A 238 -12.17 33.28 -23.20
C ALA A 238 -12.34 32.44 -21.92
N GLN A 239 -13.55 32.38 -21.33
CA GLN A 239 -13.81 31.59 -20.12
C GLN A 239 -13.90 30.10 -20.46
N VAL A 240 -14.58 29.77 -21.56
CA VAL A 240 -14.69 28.39 -22.07
C VAL A 240 -13.31 27.86 -22.47
N ASP A 241 -12.53 28.67 -23.18
CA ASP A 241 -11.16 28.32 -23.58
C ASP A 241 -10.24 28.15 -22.36
N GLY A 242 -10.45 28.95 -21.31
CA GLY A 242 -9.77 28.80 -20.02
C GLY A 242 -10.05 27.45 -19.37
N VAL A 243 -11.31 27.04 -19.24
CA VAL A 243 -11.69 25.73 -18.70
C VAL A 243 -11.09 24.60 -19.53
N LYS A 244 -11.20 24.67 -20.86
CA LYS A 244 -10.61 23.66 -21.76
C LYS A 244 -9.09 23.60 -21.65
N ALA A 245 -8.43 24.75 -21.53
CA ALA A 245 -6.98 24.83 -21.36
C ALA A 245 -6.53 24.22 -20.03
N ASP A 246 -7.27 24.45 -18.95
CA ASP A 246 -7.03 23.85 -17.64
C ASP A 246 -7.17 22.34 -17.68
N ILE A 247 -8.28 21.81 -18.24
CA ILE A 247 -8.50 20.37 -18.39
C ILE A 247 -7.42 19.75 -19.26
N ALA A 248 -7.06 20.39 -20.37
CA ALA A 248 -5.96 19.93 -21.22
C ALA A 248 -4.60 19.96 -20.51
N ALA A 249 -4.37 20.90 -19.59
CA ALA A 249 -3.16 20.94 -18.78
C ALA A 249 -3.11 19.78 -17.77
N GLN A 250 -4.22 19.51 -17.09
CA GLN A 250 -4.35 18.37 -16.17
C GLN A 250 -4.18 17.03 -16.91
N ALA A 251 -4.79 16.88 -18.09
CA ALA A 251 -4.62 15.71 -18.94
C ALA A 251 -3.14 15.48 -19.30
N ARG A 252 -2.42 16.52 -19.74
CA ARG A 252 -0.99 16.43 -20.06
C ARG A 252 -0.14 16.04 -18.84
N ASP A 253 -0.47 16.57 -17.66
CA ASP A 253 0.23 16.22 -16.43
C ASP A 253 0.02 14.75 -16.06
N LEU A 254 -1.23 14.26 -16.10
CA LEU A 254 -1.55 12.85 -15.88
C LEU A 254 -0.85 11.92 -16.88
N GLU A 255 -0.79 12.30 -18.16
CA GLU A 255 -0.04 11.55 -19.17
C GLU A 255 1.47 11.49 -18.85
N LEU A 256 2.06 12.60 -18.40
CA LEU A 256 3.46 12.64 -18.00
C LEU A 256 3.71 11.75 -16.77
N GLN A 257 2.85 11.85 -15.76
CA GLN A 257 2.92 11.02 -14.56
C GLN A 257 2.76 9.53 -14.89
N LEU A 258 1.85 9.18 -15.79
CA LEU A 258 1.66 7.80 -16.26
C LEU A 258 2.92 7.28 -16.99
N ARG A 259 3.53 8.08 -17.87
CA ARG A 259 4.78 7.71 -18.55
C ARG A 259 5.92 7.46 -17.56
N LEU A 260 6.09 8.33 -16.57
CA LEU A 260 7.10 8.16 -15.51
C LEU A 260 6.79 6.93 -14.65
N GLY A 261 5.52 6.73 -14.29
CA GLY A 261 5.07 5.59 -13.50
C GLY A 261 5.24 4.24 -14.20
N ILE A 262 5.07 4.19 -15.53
CA ILE A 262 5.40 3.01 -16.35
C ILE A 262 6.89 2.67 -16.24
N ALA A 263 7.76 3.66 -16.43
CA ALA A 263 9.21 3.45 -16.35
C ALA A 263 9.64 2.98 -14.94
N ASP A 264 9.03 3.54 -13.90
CA ASP A 264 9.24 3.12 -12.52
C ASP A 264 8.75 1.70 -12.24
N LEU A 265 7.60 1.30 -12.81
CA LEU A 265 7.06 -0.04 -12.68
C LEU A 265 7.96 -1.07 -13.37
N GLU A 266 8.41 -0.79 -14.59
CA GLU A 266 9.38 -1.62 -15.35
C GLU A 266 10.70 -1.77 -14.57
N LYS A 267 11.22 -0.67 -14.01
CA LYS A 267 12.44 -0.67 -13.19
C LYS A 267 12.26 -1.49 -11.90
N THR A 268 11.09 -1.41 -11.27
CA THR A 268 10.75 -2.19 -10.07
C THR A 268 10.69 -3.68 -10.39
N LEU A 269 10.04 -4.04 -11.50
CA LEU A 269 10.00 -5.42 -12.00
C LEU A 269 11.43 -5.96 -12.25
N ALA A 270 12.26 -5.20 -12.97
CA ALA A 270 13.64 -5.58 -13.26
C ALA A 270 14.47 -5.75 -11.97
N ARG A 271 14.26 -4.90 -10.96
CA ARG A 271 14.88 -5.05 -9.64
C ARG A 271 14.45 -6.34 -8.97
N ILE A 272 13.15 -6.64 -8.92
CA ILE A 272 12.62 -7.88 -8.32
C ILE A 272 13.20 -9.11 -9.03
N GLN A 273 13.21 -9.13 -10.36
CA GLN A 273 13.79 -10.23 -11.14
C GLN A 273 15.28 -10.42 -10.87
N LYS A 274 16.03 -9.31 -10.78
CA LYS A 274 17.46 -9.35 -10.45
C LYS A 274 17.71 -9.89 -9.04
N VAL A 275 16.95 -9.44 -8.04
CA VAL A 275 17.00 -9.99 -6.67
C VAL A 275 16.66 -11.48 -6.69
N ARG A 276 15.63 -11.88 -7.43
CA ARG A 276 15.23 -13.28 -7.55
C ARG A 276 16.33 -14.16 -8.14
N SER A 277 16.95 -13.72 -9.23
CA SER A 277 18.04 -14.50 -9.86
C SER A 277 19.27 -14.64 -8.97
N ARG A 278 19.64 -13.59 -8.22
CA ARG A 278 20.84 -13.59 -7.37
C ARG A 278 20.62 -14.25 -6.01
N GLY A 279 19.49 -13.96 -5.37
CA GLY A 279 19.20 -14.46 -4.04
C GLY A 279 18.62 -15.88 -4.04
N ALA A 280 18.18 -16.42 -5.17
CA ALA A 280 17.72 -17.81 -5.25
C ALA A 280 18.81 -18.81 -4.80
N GLU A 281 20.08 -18.57 -5.16
CA GLU A 281 21.19 -19.44 -4.77
C GLU A 281 21.42 -19.39 -3.24
N ILE A 282 21.49 -18.17 -2.67
CA ILE A 282 21.67 -17.97 -1.22
C ILE A 282 20.50 -18.57 -0.44
N LEU A 283 19.27 -18.34 -0.91
CA LEU A 283 18.06 -18.89 -0.30
C LEU A 283 18.07 -20.42 -0.31
N SER A 284 18.48 -21.04 -1.42
CA SER A 284 18.59 -22.50 -1.51
C SER A 284 19.64 -23.06 -0.56
N LEU A 285 20.79 -22.39 -0.43
CA LEU A 285 21.87 -22.82 0.46
C LEU A 285 21.47 -22.79 1.94
N GLU A 286 20.83 -21.70 2.39
CA GLU A 286 20.38 -21.58 3.78
C GLU A 286 19.19 -22.50 4.07
N PHE A 287 18.29 -22.70 3.11
CA PHE A 287 17.23 -23.69 3.22
C PHE A 287 17.79 -25.12 3.36
N ASP A 288 18.80 -25.44 2.57
CA ASP A 288 19.47 -26.74 2.62
C ASP A 288 20.18 -26.96 3.96
N ARG A 289 20.82 -25.93 4.53
CA ARG A 289 21.42 -26.01 5.88
C ARG A 289 20.37 -26.28 6.95
N TYR A 290 19.23 -25.58 6.91
CA TYR A 290 18.12 -25.81 7.82
C TYR A 290 17.58 -27.23 7.71
N GLN A 291 17.33 -27.72 6.49
CA GLN A 291 16.85 -29.09 6.25
C GLN A 291 17.85 -30.14 6.74
N LYS A 292 19.15 -29.92 6.52
CA LYS A 292 20.19 -30.81 7.03
C LYS A 292 20.17 -30.89 8.56
N ALA A 293 20.14 -29.75 9.25
CA ALA A 293 20.09 -29.71 10.72
C ALA A 293 18.84 -30.39 11.26
N ARG A 294 17.69 -30.19 10.59
CA ARG A 294 16.42 -30.83 10.93
C ARG A 294 16.49 -32.36 10.78
N ASN A 295 17.04 -32.84 9.66
CA ASN A 295 17.21 -34.28 9.40
C ASN A 295 18.19 -34.94 10.38
N GLU A 296 19.22 -34.21 10.85
CA GLU A 296 20.15 -34.70 11.87
C GLU A 296 19.48 -34.85 13.24
N VAL A 297 18.67 -33.87 13.65
CA VAL A 297 17.92 -33.97 14.90
C VAL A 297 16.86 -35.06 14.83
N SER A 298 16.12 -35.18 13.72
CA SER A 298 15.11 -36.24 13.57
C SER A 298 15.69 -37.65 13.51
N LEU A 299 16.95 -37.80 13.08
CA LEU A 299 17.66 -39.08 13.14
C LEU A 299 18.02 -39.46 14.59
N LEU A 300 18.28 -38.47 15.44
CA LEU A 300 18.78 -38.65 16.80
C LEU A 300 17.69 -38.66 17.87
N SER A 301 16.47 -38.20 17.55
CA SER A 301 15.26 -38.44 18.35
C SER A 301 14.83 -39.91 18.33
#